data_AF-A0A8J2K521-F1
#
_entry.id   AF-A0A8J2K521-F1
#
_cell.length_a   1.000
_cell.length_b   1.000
_cell.length_c   1.000
_cell.angle_alpha   90.00
_cell.angle_beta   90.00
_cell.angle_gamma   90.00
#
_symmetry.space_group_name_H-M   'P 1'
#
loop_
_entity.id
_entity.type
_entity.pdbx_description
1 polymer ?
#
loop_
_entity_poly.entity_id
_entity_poly.type
_entity_poly.pdbx_seq_one_letter_code
_entity_poly.pdbx_strand_id
1 'polypeptide(L)' 'MILQSKLSNPHYQPDMQAQTTLINFTVTRDGLEDQLLAEVVKVERPDLEALKS' A
#
# COMPACT_ATOMS: atom_id res chain seq x y z
N MET A 1 -10.34 4.76 -18.85
CA MET A 1 -11.31 4.90 -17.75
C MET A 1 -10.76 4.16 -16.54
N ILE A 2 -10.85 4.71 -15.33
CA ILE A 2 -10.34 4.09 -14.09
C ILE A 2 -11.51 3.99 -13.10
N LEU A 3 -11.64 2.85 -12.43
CA LEU A 3 -12.62 2.62 -11.37
C LEU A 3 -11.86 2.39 -10.05
N GLN A 4 -12.26 3.07 -8.98
CA GLN A 4 -11.62 2.95 -7.67
C GLN A 4 -12.66 2.66 -6.58
N SER A 5 -12.31 1.79 -5.64
CA SER A 5 -13.08 1.54 -4.42
C SER A 5 -12.17 1.60 -3.19
N LYS A 6 -12.71 2.09 -2.08
CA LYS A 6 -12.05 2.09 -0.76
C LYS A 6 -12.43 0.86 0.09
N LEU A 7 -13.44 0.10 -0.34
CA LEU A 7 -13.88 -1.09 0.39
C LEU A 7 -12.89 -2.22 0.16
N SER A 8 -12.59 -2.97 1.22
CA SER A 8 -11.84 -4.23 1.10
C SER A 8 -12.69 -5.26 0.37
N ASN A 9 -12.11 -5.92 -0.64
CA ASN A 9 -12.77 -6.99 -1.41
C ASN A 9 -14.18 -6.63 -1.96
N PRO A 10 -14.29 -5.59 -2.79
CA PRO A 10 -15.57 -5.24 -3.42
C PRO A 10 -16.03 -6.36 -4.36
N HIS A 11 -17.29 -6.78 -4.23
CA HIS A 11 -17.84 -7.84 -5.08
C HIS A 11 -18.26 -7.26 -6.43
N TYR A 12 -17.42 -7.46 -7.45
CA TYR A 12 -17.74 -7.12 -8.84
C TYR A 12 -18.33 -8.33 -9.56
N GLN A 13 -19.26 -8.10 -10.47
CA GLN A 13 -19.79 -9.16 -11.33
C GLN A 13 -18.66 -9.80 -12.17
N PRO A 14 -18.73 -11.11 -12.47
CA PRO A 14 -17.69 -11.81 -13.23
C PRO A 14 -17.30 -11.14 -14.55
N ASP A 15 -18.28 -10.58 -15.27
CA ASP A 15 -18.04 -9.88 -16.54
C ASP A 15 -17.14 -8.65 -16.37
N MET A 16 -17.33 -7.87 -15.30
CA MET A 16 -16.47 -6.72 -14.99
C MET A 16 -15.07 -7.16 -14.58
N GLN A 17 -14.95 -8.26 -13.84
CA GLN A 17 -13.66 -8.81 -13.42
C GLN A 17 -12.84 -9.36 -14.61
N ALA A 18 -13.52 -9.95 -15.61
CA ALA A 18 -12.86 -10.45 -16.81
C ALA A 18 -12.37 -9.32 -17.74
N GLN A 19 -13.08 -8.20 -17.76
CA GLN A 19 -12.79 -7.07 -18.67
C GLN A 19 -11.86 -6.01 -18.06
N THR A 20 -11.55 -6.10 -16.76
CA THR A 20 -10.79 -5.07 -16.04
C THR A 20 -9.62 -5.70 -15.28
N THR A 21 -8.45 -5.07 -15.34
CA THR A 21 -7.31 -5.44 -14.49
C THR A 21 -7.54 -4.95 -13.06
N LEU A 22 -7.69 -5.89 -12.13
CA LEU A 22 -7.81 -5.59 -10.70
C LEU A 22 -6.43 -5.32 -10.09
N ILE A 23 -6.26 -4.16 -9.44
CA ILE A 23 -5.04 -3.80 -8.71
C ILE A 23 -5.38 -3.63 -7.24
N ASN A 24 -4.68 -4.38 -6.37
CA ASN A 24 -4.89 -4.34 -4.92
C ASN A 24 -3.85 -3.41 -4.27
N PHE A 25 -4.32 -2.32 -3.67
CA PHE A 25 -3.50 -1.35 -2.93
C PHE A 25 -3.58 -1.53 -1.40
N THR A 26 -4.02 -2.69 -0.93
CA THR A 26 -4.08 -2.98 0.51
C THR A 26 -2.66 -3.05 1.07
N VAL A 27 -2.39 -2.23 2.09
CA VAL A 27 -1.12 -2.29 2.82
C VAL A 27 -1.06 -3.61 3.60
N THR A 28 0.02 -4.37 3.41
CA THR A 28 0.27 -5.58 4.20
C THR A 28 0.78 -5.19 5.59
N ARG A 29 0.63 -6.07 6.59
CA ARG A 29 1.14 -5.79 7.95
C ARG A 29 2.63 -5.47 7.93
N ASP A 30 3.41 -6.29 7.24
CA ASP A 30 4.85 -6.10 7.08
C ASP A 30 5.16 -4.74 6.43
N GLY A 31 4.43 -4.36 5.38
CA GLY A 31 4.61 -3.06 4.72
C GLY A 31 4.24 -1.88 5.62
N LEU A 32 3.25 -2.04 6.50
CA LEU A 32 2.90 -1.03 7.49
C LEU A 32 3.97 -0.93 8.59
N GLU A 33 4.51 -2.06 9.04
CA GLU A 33 5.60 -2.10 10.04
C GLU A 33 6.84 -1.38 9.51
N ASP A 34 7.23 -1.64 8.26
CA ASP A 34 8.34 -0.95 7.60
C ASP A 34 8.10 0.57 7.48
N GLN A 35 6.87 0.98 7.12
CA GLN A 35 6.49 2.40 7.04
C GLN A 35 6.58 3.08 8.40
N LEU A 36 6.09 2.43 9.46
CA LEU A 36 6.15 2.95 10.82
C LEU A 36 7.59 3.01 11.31
N LEU A 37 8.40 1.98 11.05
CA LEU A 37 9.82 1.96 11.42
C LEU A 37 10.60 3.08 10.73
N ALA A 38 10.37 3.29 9.43
CA ALA A 38 11.00 4.40 8.70
C ALA A 38 10.69 5.75 9.35
N GLU A 39 9.43 5.98 9.74
CA GLU A 39 9.05 7.26 10.34
C GLU A 39 9.61 7.45 11.75
N VAL A 40 9.75 6.36 12.53
CA VAL A 40 10.45 6.39 13.83
C VAL A 40 11.94 6.66 13.64
N VAL A 41 12.62 5.96 12.72
CA VAL A 41 14.05 6.14 12.44
C VAL A 41 14.35 7.56 11.98
N LYS A 42 13.50 8.15 11.15
CA LYS A 42 13.63 9.54 10.70
C LYS A 42 13.61 10.55 11.85
N VAL A 43 12.81 10.30 12.89
CA VAL A 43 12.72 11.20 14.07
C VAL A 43 13.84 10.91 15.07
N GLU A 44 14.07 9.64 15.40
CA GLU A 44 14.98 9.25 16.48
C GLU A 44 16.45 9.14 16.03
N ARG A 45 16.68 8.77 14.76
CA ARG A 45 17.99 8.46 14.18
C ARG A 45 18.13 9.01 12.74
N PRO A 46 18.04 10.34 12.55
CA PRO A 46 18.17 10.96 11.23
C PRO A 46 19.54 10.70 10.57
N ASP A 47 20.56 10.37 11.38
CA ASP A 47 21.88 9.92 10.92
C ASP A 47 21.84 8.61 10.12
N LEU A 48 21.00 7.66 10.53
CA LEU A 48 20.83 6.38 9.86
C LEU A 48 19.99 6.52 8.57
N GLU A 49 19.00 7.41 8.58
CA GLU A 49 18.17 7.69 7.41
C GLU A 49 19.01 8.29 6.26
N ALA A 50 19.92 9.21 6.57
CA ALA A 50 20.79 9.86 5.57
C ALA A 50 21.76 8.88 4.88
N LEU A 51 22.11 7.75 5.51
CA LEU A 51 23.00 6.74 4.93
C LEU A 51 22.27 5.79 3.97
N LYS A 52 20.92 5.72 4.04
CA LYS A 52 20.09 4.79 3.27
C LYS A 52 19.61 5.37 1.93
N SER A 53 20.01 6.61 1.61
CA SER A 53 19.49 7.40 0.48
C SER A 53 20.33 7.33 -0.79
#